data_AF-A0A402AEL9-F1
#
_entry.id   AF-A0A402AEL9-F1
#
_cell.length_a   1.000
_cell.length_b   1.000
_cell.length_c   1.000
_cell.angle_alpha   90.00
_cell.angle_beta   90.00
_cell.angle_gamma   90.00
#
_symmetry.space_group_name_H-M   'P 1'
#
loop_
_entity.id
_entity.type
_entity.pdbx_description
1 polymer ?
#
loop_
_entity_poly.entity_id
_entity_poly.type
_entity_poly.pdbx_seq_one_letter_code
_entity_poly.pdbx_strand_id
1 'polypeptide(L)'
;MLEYLELAFDRFTHHKIVPSGSYLNPRTRAIHQLPAQGVLPEGDTWLRIDRSSTQTLANIATTINNLLGTSYTAASFYLQHPLTSTSNHP
;
A
#
# COMPACT_ATOMS: atom_id res chain seq x y z
N MET A 1 13.01 10.99 -3.96
CA MET A 1 12.66 9.69 -3.32
C MET A 1 11.25 9.23 -3.71
N LEU A 2 10.23 10.08 -3.56
CA LEU A 2 8.86 9.78 -4.01
C LEU A 2 8.80 9.51 -5.53
N GLU A 3 9.47 10.33 -6.33
CA GLU A 3 9.47 10.21 -7.81
C GLU A 3 10.06 8.89 -8.32
N TYR A 4 11.05 8.32 -7.63
CA TYR A 4 11.69 7.06 -8.02
C TYR A 4 10.81 5.85 -7.72
N LEU A 5 10.04 5.94 -6.64
CA LEU A 5 9.02 4.95 -6.29
C LEU A 5 7.84 4.97 -7.27
N GLU A 6 7.43 6.16 -7.69
CA GLU A 6 6.37 6.35 -8.70
C GLU A 6 6.79 5.89 -10.10
N LEU A 7 8.10 5.89 -10.40
CA LEU A 7 8.64 5.36 -11.66
C LEU A 7 8.75 3.82 -11.65
N ALA A 8 8.98 3.23 -10.47
CA ALA A 8 9.21 1.80 -10.31
C ALA A 8 7.92 1.01 -10.03
N PHE A 9 6.90 1.64 -9.45
CA PHE A 9 5.64 1.01 -9.08
C PHE A 9 4.45 1.73 -9.68
N ASP A 10 3.41 0.96 -10.02
CA ASP A 10 2.14 1.51 -10.50
C ASP A 10 1.51 2.42 -9.43
N ARG A 11 1.25 3.68 -9.82
CA ARG A 11 0.63 4.70 -8.98
C ARG A 11 -0.89 4.68 -9.10
N PHE A 12 -1.56 4.60 -7.96
CA PHE A 12 -3.01 4.65 -7.86
C PHE A 12 -3.46 5.79 -6.94
N THR A 13 -4.49 6.50 -7.36
CA THR A 13 -5.17 7.51 -6.55
C THR A 13 -6.27 6.86 -5.71
N HIS A 14 -6.61 7.47 -4.56
CA HIS A 14 -7.79 7.07 -3.79
C HIS A 14 -9.07 7.13 -4.64
N HIS A 15 -10.10 6.38 -4.23
CA HIS A 15 -11.42 6.32 -4.86
C HIS A 15 -11.49 5.73 -6.29
N LYS A 16 -10.39 5.22 -6.84
CA LYS A 16 -10.44 4.37 -8.02
C LYS A 16 -10.45 2.89 -7.64
N ILE A 17 -11.16 2.11 -8.44
CA ILE A 17 -11.12 0.66 -8.36
C ILE A 17 -9.74 0.20 -8.83
N VAL A 18 -9.00 -0.46 -7.94
CA VAL A 18 -7.66 -1.00 -8.21
C VAL A 18 -7.66 -2.53 -8.15
N PRO A 19 -6.75 -3.21 -8.86
CA PRO A 19 -6.62 -4.67 -8.79
C PRO A 19 -6.29 -5.19 -7.37
N SER A 20 -6.32 -6.50 -7.18
CA SER A 20 -5.77 -7.10 -5.94
C SER A 20 -4.28 -6.81 -5.79
N GLY A 21 -3.77 -6.74 -4.56
CA GLY A 21 -2.34 -6.55 -4.30
C GLY A 21 -2.01 -5.88 -2.99
N SER A 22 -0.72 -5.60 -2.80
CA SER A 22 -0.19 -4.88 -1.64
C SER A 22 0.19 -3.46 -2.04
N TYR A 23 -0.44 -2.50 -1.39
CA TYR A 23 -0.33 -1.09 -1.68
C TYR A 23 0.36 -0.36 -0.53
N LEU A 24 1.36 0.47 -0.84
CA LEU A 24 2.05 1.34 0.09
C LEU A 24 1.60 2.78 -0.12
N ASN A 25 1.23 3.45 0.96
CA ASN A 25 1.20 4.91 0.97
C ASN A 25 2.57 5.43 1.42
N PRO A 26 3.41 5.99 0.54
CA PRO A 26 4.77 6.40 0.89
C PRO A 26 4.79 7.60 1.86
N ARG A 27 3.70 8.36 1.96
CA ARG A 27 3.59 9.51 2.88
C ARG A 27 3.35 9.07 4.31
N THR A 28 2.43 8.12 4.50
CA THR A 28 2.02 7.66 5.84
C THR A 28 2.73 6.39 6.28
N ARG A 29 3.34 5.63 5.35
CA ARG A 29 3.88 4.28 5.56
C ARG A 29 2.80 3.23 5.90
N ALA A 30 1.55 3.52 5.52
CA ALA A 30 0.46 2.56 5.58
C ALA A 30 0.62 1.50 4.48
N ILE A 31 0.38 0.25 4.83
CA ILE A 31 0.23 -0.87 3.88
C ILE A 31 -1.23 -1.28 3.84
N HIS A 32 -1.78 -1.37 2.64
CA HIS A 32 -3.14 -1.83 2.41
C HIS A 32 -3.12 -3.02 1.46
N GLN A 33 -3.74 -4.14 1.86
CA GLN A 33 -3.72 -5.37 1.10
C GLN A 33 -5.13 -5.74 0.65
N LEU A 34 -5.33 -5.79 -0.66
CA LEU A 34 -6.62 -6.07 -1.29
C LEU A 34 -6.60 -7.49 -1.88
N PRO A 35 -7.34 -8.46 -1.30
CA PRO A 35 -7.39 -9.82 -1.82
C PRO A 35 -8.14 -9.94 -3.16
N ALA A 36 -8.99 -8.97 -3.46
CA ALA A 36 -9.70 -8.84 -4.72
C ALA A 36 -9.60 -7.38 -5.21
N GLN A 37 -10.14 -7.11 -6.39
CA GLN A 37 -10.32 -5.74 -6.85
C GLN A 37 -11.15 -4.94 -5.83
N GLY A 38 -10.70 -3.72 -5.51
CA GLY A 38 -11.33 -2.92 -4.46
C GLY A 38 -10.96 -1.45 -4.55
N VAL A 39 -11.46 -0.66 -3.60
CA VAL A 39 -11.17 0.78 -3.51
C VAL A 39 -10.11 0.99 -2.45
N LEU A 40 -9.12 1.81 -2.76
CA LEU A 40 -8.10 2.21 -1.80
C LEU A 40 -8.67 3.24 -0.82
N PRO A 41 -8.29 3.17 0.47
CA PRO A 41 -8.70 4.15 1.47
C PRO A 41 -8.30 5.57 1.06
N GLU A 42 -8.99 6.56 1.63
CA GLU A 42 -8.62 7.96 1.48
C GLU A 42 -7.14 8.15 1.83
N GLY A 43 -6.41 8.77 0.89
CA GLY A 43 -4.97 8.96 0.96
C GLY A 43 -4.49 9.55 -0.35
N ASP A 44 -3.54 10.49 -0.29
CA ASP A 44 -3.08 11.22 -1.47
C ASP A 44 -2.65 10.29 -2.61
N THR A 45 -1.86 9.26 -2.31
CA THR A 45 -1.28 8.38 -3.31
C THR A 45 -0.92 7.03 -2.71
N TRP A 46 -1.21 5.98 -3.46
CA TRP A 46 -0.87 4.60 -3.14
C TRP A 46 -0.07 3.98 -4.28
N LEU A 47 0.93 3.18 -3.93
CA LEU A 47 1.83 2.51 -4.86
C LEU A 47 1.66 1.01 -4.71
N ARG A 48 1.41 0.30 -5.82
CA ARG A 48 1.31 -1.16 -5.77
C ARG A 48 2.71 -1.77 -5.75
N ILE A 49 3.14 -2.22 -4.58
CA ILE A 49 4.46 -2.84 -4.37
C ILE A 49 4.47 -4.29 -4.84
N ASP A 50 3.34 -4.98 -4.70
CA ASP A 50 3.21 -6.39 -5.09
C ASP A 50 1.80 -6.71 -5.60
N ARG A 51 1.69 -7.72 -6.46
CA ARG A 51 0.41 -8.21 -6.98
C ARG A 51 -0.31 -9.14 -6.00
N SER A 52 0.43 -9.74 -5.07
CA SER A 52 -0.07 -10.54 -3.96
C SER A 52 -0.61 -9.65 -2.85
N SER A 53 -1.73 -10.08 -2.29
CA SER A 53 -2.38 -9.48 -1.12
C SER A 53 -1.91 -10.07 0.21
N THR A 54 -0.95 -10.99 0.20
CA THR A 54 -0.49 -11.71 1.40
C THR A 54 0.98 -11.46 1.72
N GLN A 55 1.59 -10.44 1.10
CA GLN A 55 2.97 -10.09 1.40
C GLN A 55 3.15 -9.66 2.86
N THR A 56 4.22 -10.12 3.48
CA THR A 56 4.58 -9.69 4.83
C THR A 56 5.19 -8.29 4.80
N LEU A 57 5.05 -7.54 5.89
CA LEU A 57 5.69 -6.22 6.02
C LEU A 57 7.23 -6.30 5.89
N ALA A 58 7.82 -7.41 6.31
CA ALA A 58 9.26 -7.65 6.13
C ALA A 58 9.64 -7.78 4.65
N ASN A 59 8.86 -8.52 3.85
CA ASN A 59 9.10 -8.64 2.41
C ASN A 59 8.92 -7.29 1.70
N ILE A 60 7.88 -6.54 2.07
CA ILE A 60 7.64 -5.19 1.52
C ILE A 60 8.82 -4.27 1.86
N ALA A 61 9.32 -4.30 3.10
CA ALA A 61 10.50 -3.53 3.49
C ALA A 61 11.72 -3.89 2.65
N THR A 62 11.99 -5.18 2.43
CA THR A 62 13.08 -5.66 1.57
C THR A 62 12.94 -5.15 0.14
N THR A 63 11.74 -5.22 -0.45
CA THR A 63 11.47 -4.71 -1.81
C THR A 63 11.76 -3.21 -1.92
N ILE A 64 11.31 -2.41 -0.96
CA ILE A 64 11.55 -0.96 -0.95
C ILE A 64 13.03 -0.64 -0.74
N ASN A 65 13.69 -1.34 0.19
CA ASN A 65 15.11 -1.15 0.48
C ASN A 65 15.99 -1.49 -0.72
N ASN A 66 15.67 -2.56 -1.46
CA ASN A 66 16.40 -2.93 -2.67
C ASN A 66 16.29 -1.86 -3.76
N LEU A 67 15.14 -1.18 -3.85
CA LEU A 67 14.93 -0.13 -4.85
C LEU A 67 15.55 1.21 -4.46
N LEU A 68 15.43 1.61 -3.19
CA LEU A 68 15.78 2.96 -2.73
C LEU A 68 17.08 3.05 -1.93
N GLY A 69 17.71 1.92 -1.62
CA GLY A 69 18.88 1.87 -0.73
C GLY A 69 18.56 2.25 0.71
N THR A 70 17.31 2.06 1.15
CA THR A 70 16.86 2.41 2.50
C THR A 70 17.10 1.29 3.50
N SER A 71 16.87 1.58 4.79
CA SER A 71 16.98 0.61 5.89
C SER A 71 15.64 0.40 6.62
N TYR A 72 14.53 0.42 5.88
CA TYR A 72 13.22 0.15 6.47
C TYR A 72 13.15 -1.28 7.00
N THR A 73 12.40 -1.45 8.09
CA THR A 73 12.10 -2.75 8.69
C THR A 73 10.59 -2.96 8.70
N ALA A 74 10.13 -4.17 9.03
CA ALA A 74 8.68 -4.42 9.19
C ALA A 74 8.01 -3.44 10.15
N ALA A 75 8.72 -3.00 11.21
CA ALA A 75 8.25 -2.03 12.18
C ALA A 75 8.14 -0.59 11.64
N SER A 76 8.68 -0.31 10.46
CA SER A 76 8.54 1.00 9.79
C SER A 76 7.16 1.20 9.16
N PHE A 77 6.36 0.13 9.06
CA PHE A 77 5.08 0.09 8.37
C PHE A 77 3.98 -0.37 9.31
N TYR A 78 2.74 0.00 8.99
CA TYR A 78 1.56 -0.53 9.67
C TYR A 78 0.52 -0.98 8.65
N LEU A 79 -0.17 -2.07 8.97
CA LEU A 79 -1.28 -2.56 8.16
C LEU A 79 -2.52 -1.70 8.42
N GLN A 80 -2.99 -1.04 7.37
CA GLN A 80 -4.25 -0.32 7.40
C GLN A 80 -5.37 -1.29 6.99
N HIS A 81 -6.23 -1.62 7.95
CA HIS A 81 -7.43 -2.40 7.67
C HIS A 81 -8.35 -1.64 6.69
N PRO A 82 -9.07 -2.35 5.80
CA PRO A 82 -10.14 -1.73 5.02
C PRO A 82 -11.15 -1.12 5.98
N LEU A 83 -11.54 0.14 5.70
CA LEU A 83 -12.67 0.77 6.39
C LEU A 83 -13.91 -0.06 6.05
N THR A 84 -14.27 -0.98 6.95
CA THR A 84 -15.60 -1.59 6.94
C THR A 84 -16.58 -0.45 7.22
N SER A 85 -17.27 0.03 6.20
CA SER A 85 -18.37 0.98 6.38
C SER A 85 -19.46 0.29 7.20
N THR A 86 -19.38 0.35 8.53
CA THR A 86 -20.49 -0.04 9.40
C THR A 86 -21.50 1.08 9.31
N SER A 87 -22.39 0.97 8.32
CA SER A 87 -23.62 1.74 8.26
C SER A 87 -24.52 1.30 9.42
N ASN A 88 -24.24 1.84 10.61
CA ASN A 88 -25.13 1.74 11.76
C ASN A 88 -26.24 2.78 11.54
N HIS A 89 -27.29 2.39 10.81
CA HIS A 89 -28.49 3.21 10.68
C HIS A 89 -29.33 3.02 11.96
N PRO A 90 -29.68 4.11 12.68
CA PRO A 90 -30.64 4.05 13.78
C PRO A 90 -32.06 3.71 13.29
#